data_AF-A0A9W6Q082-F1
#
_entry.id   AF-A0A9W6Q082-F1
#
_cell.length_a   1.000
_cell.length_b   1.000
_cell.length_c   1.000
_cell.angle_alpha   90.00
_cell.angle_beta   90.00
_cell.angle_gamma   90.00
#
_symmetry.space_group_name_H-M   'P 1'
#
loop_
_entity.id
_entity.type
_entity.pdbx_description
1 polymer ?
#
loop_
_entity_poly.entity_id
_entity_poly.type
_entity_poly.pdbx_seq_one_letter_code
_entity_poly.pdbx_strand_id
1 'polypeptide(L)'
;MATRPHMAKLDDVTKFAEGLSDDFLMCRTWAHAWDPRTSAVQRANGRIHWTVECSTCGTIRTRVMTPSGGIVGNRYSYPEGYQSGGIGRIGQRGLAAIRMESLKRIGGA
;
A
#
# COMPACT_ATOMS: atom_id res chain seq x y z
N MET A 1 -2.86 -25.46 -14.84
CA MET A 1 -3.44 -24.16 -15.22
C MET A 1 -3.42 -23.26 -13.99
N ALA A 2 -2.87 -22.05 -14.07
CA ALA A 2 -2.96 -21.10 -12.96
C ALA A 2 -4.37 -20.51 -12.91
N THR A 3 -5.07 -20.69 -11.78
CA THR A 3 -6.39 -20.08 -11.56
C THR A 3 -6.28 -18.57 -11.66
N ARG A 4 -7.16 -17.93 -12.46
CA ARG A 4 -7.20 -16.47 -12.54
C ARG A 4 -7.51 -15.89 -11.16
N PRO A 5 -6.81 -14.83 -10.73
CA PRO A 5 -7.08 -14.23 -9.43
C PRO A 5 -8.53 -13.70 -9.39
N HIS A 6 -9.20 -13.90 -8.26
CA HIS A 6 -10.51 -13.29 -8.00
C HIS A 6 -10.35 -11.76 -8.00
N MET A 7 -11.01 -11.09 -8.94
CA MET A 7 -10.95 -9.65 -9.12
C MET A 7 -12.12 -8.98 -8.38
N ALA A 8 -11.84 -7.85 -7.72
CA ALA A 8 -12.87 -7.08 -7.06
C ALA A 8 -13.81 -6.42 -8.07
N LYS A 9 -15.11 -6.42 -7.77
CA LYS A 9 -16.10 -5.68 -8.55
C LYS A 9 -15.90 -4.18 -8.33
N LEU A 10 -16.19 -3.38 -9.36
CA LEU A 10 -15.97 -1.94 -9.30
C LEU A 10 -16.77 -1.30 -8.16
N ASP A 11 -18.03 -1.67 -8.00
CA ASP A 11 -18.92 -1.10 -6.98
C ASP A 11 -18.41 -1.38 -5.56
N ASP A 12 -17.85 -2.57 -5.32
CA ASP A 12 -17.25 -2.93 -4.02
C ASP A 12 -16.00 -2.07 -3.74
N VAL A 13 -15.20 -1.80 -4.78
CA VAL A 13 -14.03 -0.93 -4.65
C VAL A 13 -14.42 0.53 -4.42
N THR A 14 -15.48 1.02 -5.07
CA THR A 14 -15.99 2.38 -4.86
C THR A 14 -16.47 2.57 -3.42
N LYS A 15 -17.30 1.65 -2.91
CA LYS A 15 -17.74 1.67 -1.50
C LYS A 15 -16.57 1.58 -0.53
N PHE A 16 -15.59 0.73 -0.83
CA PHE A 16 -14.37 0.65 -0.03
C PHE A 16 -13.62 1.99 -0.03
N ALA A 17 -13.47 2.65 -1.19
CA ALA A 17 -12.80 3.94 -1.29
C ALA A 17 -13.52 5.02 -0.47
N GLU A 18 -14.86 5.02 -0.48
CA GLU A 18 -15.67 5.94 0.32
C GLU A 18 -15.47 5.75 1.84
N GLY A 19 -15.17 4.53 2.28
CA GLY A 19 -14.89 4.21 3.68
C GLY A 19 -13.45 4.47 4.13
N LEU A 20 -12.53 4.83 3.23
CA LEU A 20 -11.15 5.13 3.60
C LEU A 20 -11.02 6.50 4.26
N SER A 21 -10.07 6.61 5.19
CA SER A 21 -9.61 7.91 5.69
C SER A 21 -8.88 8.69 4.60
N ASP A 22 -8.80 10.00 4.75
CA ASP A 22 -8.11 10.88 3.80
C ASP A 22 -6.61 10.54 3.70
N ASP A 23 -5.96 10.19 4.81
CA ASP A 23 -4.56 9.72 4.83
C ASP A 23 -4.35 8.44 4.01
N PHE A 24 -5.32 7.51 4.06
CA PHE A 24 -5.25 6.27 3.31
C PHE A 24 -5.53 6.51 1.82
N LEU A 25 -6.53 7.33 1.49
CA LEU A 25 -6.78 7.78 0.12
C LEU A 25 -5.53 8.47 -0.45
N MET A 26 -4.88 9.30 0.35
CA MET A 26 -3.66 9.99 -0.04
C MET A 26 -2.54 9.01 -0.37
N CYS A 27 -2.24 8.08 0.54
CA CYS A 27 -1.19 7.09 0.32
C CYS A 27 -1.49 6.14 -0.85
N ARG A 28 -2.76 5.85 -1.14
CA ARG A 28 -3.15 4.99 -2.28
C ARG A 28 -3.10 5.72 -3.63
N THR A 29 -3.22 7.05 -3.63
CA THR A 29 -3.18 7.88 -4.84
C THR A 29 -1.77 8.35 -5.18
N TRP A 30 -1.04 8.89 -4.20
CA TRP A 30 0.28 9.52 -4.40
C TRP A 30 1.47 8.66 -3.96
N ALA A 31 1.21 7.42 -3.56
CA ALA A 31 2.16 6.54 -2.89
C ALA A 31 2.54 6.99 -1.46
N HIS A 32 3.08 6.06 -0.68
CA HIS A 32 3.44 6.29 0.71
C HIS A 32 4.59 7.31 0.85
N ALA A 33 4.42 8.25 1.79
CA ALA A 33 5.47 9.15 2.25
C ALA A 33 6.38 8.43 3.27
N TRP A 34 7.42 7.74 2.79
CA TRP A 34 8.36 7.01 3.66
C TRP A 34 9.22 7.98 4.47
N ASP A 35 9.26 7.85 5.80
CA ASP A 35 10.07 8.70 6.68
C ASP A 35 11.45 8.08 6.94
N PRO A 36 12.56 8.68 6.47
CA PRO A 36 13.91 8.17 6.69
C PRO A 36 14.30 8.09 8.17
N ARG A 37 13.68 8.88 9.06
CA ARG A 37 13.99 8.88 10.50
C ARG A 37 13.50 7.62 11.21
N THR A 38 12.53 6.92 10.61
CA THR A 38 12.02 5.63 11.10
C THR A 38 12.81 4.44 10.55
N SER A 39 13.86 4.70 9.75
CA SER A 39 14.63 3.69 9.08
C SER A 39 15.37 2.78 10.05
N ALA A 40 15.13 1.47 9.95
CA ALA A 40 15.84 0.44 10.69
C ALA A 40 16.44 -0.59 9.74
N VAL A 41 17.67 -1.06 10.02
CA VAL A 41 18.37 -2.06 9.22
C VAL A 41 18.77 -3.23 10.11
N GLN A 42 18.33 -4.43 9.74
CA GLN A 42 18.73 -5.68 10.37
C GLN A 42 19.42 -6.59 9.34
N ARG A 43 20.47 -7.29 9.76
CA ARG A 43 21.13 -8.33 8.94
C ARG A 43 20.82 -9.69 9.53
N ALA A 44 20.20 -10.56 8.76
CA ALA A 44 19.82 -11.91 9.18
C ALA A 44 19.84 -12.86 7.98
N ASN A 45 20.27 -14.12 8.18
CA ASN A 45 20.25 -15.17 7.16
C ASN A 45 20.91 -14.76 5.83
N GLY A 46 22.02 -14.01 5.90
CA GLY A 46 22.73 -13.51 4.72
C GLY A 46 21.97 -12.43 3.91
N ARG A 47 20.92 -11.83 4.48
CA ARG A 47 20.11 -10.78 3.86
C ARG A 47 20.12 -9.51 4.70
N ILE A 48 19.85 -8.38 4.04
CA ILE A 48 19.58 -7.09 4.68
C ILE A 48 18.07 -6.89 4.70
N HIS A 49 17.50 -6.65 5.87
CA HIS A 49 16.12 -6.28 6.09
C HIS A 49 16.08 -4.79 6.43
N TRP A 50 15.62 -3.98 5.48
CA TRP A 50 15.50 -2.54 5.64
C TRP A 50 14.03 -2.16 5.82
N THR A 51 13.69 -1.63 7.00
CA THR A 51 12.34 -1.23 7.36
C THR A 51 12.21 0.28 7.40
N VAL A 52 11.12 0.81 6.86
CA VAL A 52 10.71 2.22 6.94
C VAL A 52 9.21 2.32 7.17
N GLU A 53 8.78 3.34 7.90
CA GLU A 53 7.37 3.65 8.15
C GLU A 53 6.92 4.85 7.33
N CYS A 54 5.65 4.85 6.92
CA CYS A 54 5.02 5.98 6.25
C CYS A 54 4.54 7.00 7.28
N SER A 55 4.99 8.25 7.16
CA SER A 55 4.62 9.33 8.09
C SER A 55 3.14 9.75 8.01
N THR A 56 2.45 9.40 6.92
CA THR A 56 1.04 9.73 6.72
C THR A 56 0.13 8.65 7.30
N CYS A 57 0.28 7.41 6.85
CA CYS A 57 -0.68 6.35 7.19
C CYS A 57 -0.12 5.32 8.18
N GLY A 58 1.13 5.38 8.61
CA GLY A 58 1.74 4.38 9.49
C GLY A 58 1.99 3.02 8.84
N THR A 59 1.83 2.88 7.50
CA THR A 59 2.23 1.65 6.81
C THR A 59 3.72 1.41 6.96
N ILE A 60 4.10 0.19 7.32
CA ILE A 60 5.50 -0.22 7.44
C ILE A 60 5.89 -1.04 6.22
N ARG A 61 7.00 -0.70 5.57
CA ARG A 61 7.60 -1.49 4.50
C ARG A 61 8.90 -2.09 4.98
N THR A 62 9.02 -3.41 4.93
CA THR A 62 10.29 -4.13 5.06
C THR A 62 10.74 -4.61 3.68
N ARG A 63 11.91 -4.13 3.25
CA ARG A 63 12.57 -4.54 2.02
C ARG A 63 13.66 -5.55 2.34
N VAL A 64 13.60 -6.72 1.70
CA VAL A 64 14.62 -7.76 1.83
C VAL A 64 15.60 -7.61 0.68
N MET A 65 16.89 -7.50 1.00
CA MET A 65 17.95 -7.21 0.05
C MET A 65 19.11 -8.19 0.17
N THR A 66 19.83 -8.40 -0.92
CA THR A 66 21.16 -9.05 -0.89
C THR A 66 22.16 -8.15 -0.18
N PRO A 67 23.31 -8.69 0.28
CA PRO A 67 24.40 -7.87 0.82
C PRO A 67 24.92 -6.82 -0.16
N SER A 68 24.80 -7.08 -1.47
CA SER A 68 25.16 -6.17 -2.56
C SER A 68 24.10 -5.12 -2.91
N GLY A 69 22.97 -5.08 -2.19
CA GLY A 69 21.91 -4.08 -2.40
C GLY A 69 20.82 -4.47 -3.40
N GLY A 70 20.86 -5.66 -3.97
CA GLY A 70 19.79 -6.16 -4.85
C GLY A 70 18.50 -6.44 -4.07
N ILE A 71 17.35 -6.02 -4.60
CA ILE A 71 16.05 -6.21 -3.95
C ILE A 71 15.53 -7.62 -4.24
N VAL A 72 15.26 -8.37 -3.18
CA VAL A 72 14.72 -9.74 -3.24
C VAL A 72 13.21 -9.72 -3.11
N GLY A 73 12.68 -8.82 -2.27
CA GLY A 73 11.26 -8.72 -2.03
C GLY A 73 10.88 -7.56 -1.14
N ASN A 74 9.59 -7.31 -1.05
CA ASN A 74 9.01 -6.36 -0.12
C ASN A 74 7.91 -7.05 0.69
N ARG A 75 7.83 -6.71 1.97
CA ARG A 75 6.70 -7.01 2.85
C ARG A 75 6.15 -5.70 3.36
N TYR A 76 4.83 -5.64 3.48
CA TYR A 76 4.13 -4.49 4.01
C TYR A 76 3.29 -4.93 5.21
N SER A 77 3.35 -4.14 6.28
CA SER A 77 2.39 -4.18 7.37
C SER A 77 1.53 -2.94 7.24
N TYR A 78 0.27 -3.13 6.90
CA TYR A 78 -0.68 -2.04 6.75
C TYR A 78 -1.46 -1.87 8.06
N PRO A 79 -1.83 -0.63 8.43
CA PRO A 79 -2.76 -0.40 9.52
C PRO A 79 -4.13 -1.03 9.22
N GLU A 80 -4.91 -1.21 10.27
CA GLU A 80 -6.30 -1.62 10.16
C GLU A 80 -7.09 -0.66 9.25
N GLY A 81 -8.02 -1.21 8.45
CA GLY A 81 -8.83 -0.43 7.52
C GLY A 81 -8.13 0.00 6.23
N TYR A 82 -6.79 -0.08 6.14
CA TYR A 82 -6.09 0.28 4.91
C TYR A 82 -6.37 -0.72 3.78
N GLN A 83 -6.51 -2.01 4.08
CA GLN A 83 -6.76 -3.05 3.09
C GLN A 83 -8.26 -3.30 2.91
N SER A 84 -8.67 -3.63 1.68
CA SER A 84 -10.06 -3.83 1.29
C SER A 84 -10.69 -5.15 1.75
N GLY A 85 -10.01 -5.92 2.61
CA GLY A 85 -10.54 -7.10 3.30
C GLY A 85 -11.46 -8.02 2.50
N GLY A 86 -10.92 -8.88 1.63
CA GLY A 86 -11.70 -9.98 1.03
C GLY A 86 -12.52 -9.65 -0.22
N ILE A 87 -12.63 -8.38 -0.64
CA ILE A 87 -13.35 -8.04 -1.89
C ILE A 87 -12.66 -8.52 -3.17
N GLY A 88 -11.47 -9.10 -3.08
CA GLY A 88 -10.66 -9.54 -4.22
C GLY A 88 -9.58 -8.55 -4.64
N ARG A 89 -8.86 -8.87 -5.72
CA ARG A 89 -7.76 -8.04 -6.22
C ARG A 89 -8.32 -6.81 -6.94
N ILE A 90 -7.86 -5.63 -6.54
CA ILE A 90 -8.24 -4.37 -7.18
C ILE A 90 -7.52 -4.23 -8.52
N GLY A 91 -8.29 -4.15 -9.60
CA GLY A 91 -7.79 -3.90 -10.96
C GLY A 91 -7.65 -2.41 -11.28
N GLN A 92 -7.23 -2.09 -12.51
CA GLN A 92 -6.95 -0.71 -12.94
C GLN A 92 -8.16 0.23 -12.78
N ARG A 93 -9.37 -0.21 -13.14
CA ARG A 93 -10.60 0.57 -12.95
C ARG A 93 -10.90 0.86 -11.48
N GLY A 94 -10.70 -0.13 -10.61
CA GLY A 94 -10.85 0.08 -9.16
C GLY A 94 -9.80 1.05 -8.60
N LEU A 95 -8.55 0.98 -9.07
CA LEU A 95 -7.53 1.97 -8.70
C LEU A 95 -7.90 3.38 -9.19
N ALA A 96 -8.53 3.51 -10.37
CA ALA A 96 -9.03 4.80 -10.85
C ALA A 96 -10.13 5.36 -9.93
N ALA A 97 -11.08 4.52 -9.48
CA ALA A 97 -12.12 4.94 -8.53
C ALA A 97 -11.53 5.48 -7.21
N ILE A 98 -10.52 4.79 -6.64
CA ILE A 98 -9.81 5.25 -5.44
C ILE A 98 -9.17 6.63 -5.65
N ARG A 99 -8.53 6.84 -6.81
CA ARG A 99 -7.92 8.14 -7.13
C ARG A 99 -8.96 9.24 -7.28
N MET A 100 -10.09 8.96 -7.93
CA MET A 100 -11.16 9.94 -8.08
C MET A 100 -11.77 10.34 -6.73
N GLU A 101 -11.97 9.39 -5.81
CA GLU A 101 -12.43 9.72 -4.45
C GLU A 101 -11.41 10.56 -3.69
N SER A 102 -10.12 10.24 -3.82
CA SER A 102 -9.04 11.05 -3.25
C SER A 102 -9.03 12.48 -3.79
N LEU A 103 -9.19 12.67 -5.11
CA LEU A 103 -9.23 13.99 -5.74
C LEU A 103 -10.47 14.78 -5.32
N LYS A 104 -11.63 14.11 -5.20
CA LYS A 104 -12.87 14.73 -4.74
C LYS A 104 -12.76 15.32 -3.33
N ARG A 105 -12.03 14.65 -2.42
CA ARG A 105 -11.89 15.08 -1.01
C ARG A 105 -10.72 16.02 -0.76
N ILE A 106 -9.56 15.72 -1.35
CA ILE A 106 -8.28 16.37 -1.02
C ILE A 106 -7.89 17.39 -2.08
N GLY A 107 -8.17 17.10 -3.35
CA GLY A 107 -7.81 17.95 -4.49
C GLY A 107 -8.84 19.04 -4.82
N GLY A 108 -10.05 18.95 -4.25
CA GLY A 108 -11.11 19.94 -4.40
C GLY A 108 -11.11 20.94 -3.23
N ALA A 109 -10.12 21.83 -3.22
CA ALA A 109 -10.21 23.12 -2.52
C ALA A 109 -10.63 24.19 -3.52
#